data_AF-A0A7S1HKA9-F1
#
_entry.id   AF-A0A7S1HKA9-F1
#
_cell.length_a   1.000
_cell.length_b   1.000
_cell.length_c   1.000
_cell.angle_alpha   90.00
_cell.angle_beta   90.00
_cell.angle_gamma   90.00
#
_symmetry.space_group_name_H-M   'P 1'
#
loop_
_entity.id
_entity.type
_entity.pdbx_description
1 polymer ?
#
loop_
_entity_poly.entity_id
_entity_poly.type
_entity_poly.pdbx_seq_one_letter_code
_entity_poly.pdbx_strand_id
1 'polypeptide(L)'
;ELTITGNELSMLPPELGCVTSLQMVHVDPENNHLRSPPAEIVKEGAAAIVEYLKEMYEARMSRECDIARMGLLGLPNEVCNIKGLTKLNVSDNLVKMIPLSMRSLSELTELNLSDNRLLVMPPVI
;
A
#
# COMPACT_ATOMS: atom_id res chain seq x y z
N GLU A 1 10.31 15.90 11.01
CA GLU A 1 9.77 14.80 11.84
C GLU A 1 8.28 15.00 11.97
N LEU A 2 7.48 13.96 11.77
CA LEU A 2 6.02 13.94 11.87
C LEU A 2 5.65 12.91 12.93
N THR A 3 5.08 13.37 14.04
CA THR A 3 4.64 12.50 15.14
C THR A 3 3.11 12.49 15.14
N ILE A 4 2.51 11.32 14.95
CA ILE A 4 1.04 11.16 14.85
C ILE A 4 0.46 10.33 16.01
N THR A 5 1.19 10.19 17.11
CA THR A 5 0.75 9.47 18.32
C THR A 5 -0.52 10.08 18.93
N GLY A 6 -1.52 9.25 19.25
CA GLY A 6 -2.75 9.70 19.91
C GLY A 6 -3.78 10.36 18.99
N ASN A 7 -3.69 10.10 17.68
CA ASN A 7 -4.72 10.52 16.73
C ASN A 7 -5.63 9.35 16.35
N GLU A 8 -6.87 9.66 15.97
CA GLU A 8 -7.83 8.68 15.45
C GLU A 8 -7.72 8.49 13.93
N LEU A 9 -6.54 8.79 13.35
CA LEU A 9 -6.33 8.69 11.91
C LEU A 9 -6.38 7.21 11.49
N SER A 10 -7.29 6.90 10.59
CA SER A 10 -7.38 5.58 9.96
C SER A 10 -6.46 5.44 8.75
N MET A 11 -6.00 6.55 8.16
CA MET A 11 -5.13 6.57 6.99
C MET A 11 -4.25 7.83 6.97
N LEU A 12 -3.07 7.72 6.36
CA LEU A 12 -2.24 8.87 6.01
C LEU A 12 -2.51 9.34 4.58
N PRO A 13 -2.53 10.66 4.34
CA PRO A 13 -2.66 11.20 2.99
C PRO A 13 -1.43 10.83 2.15
N PRO A 14 -1.60 10.24 0.94
CA PRO A 14 -0.49 9.91 0.04
C PRO A 14 0.38 11.10 -0.33
N GLU A 15 -0.16 12.32 -0.27
CA GLU A 15 0.53 13.58 -0.53
C GLU A 15 1.76 13.77 0.38
N LEU A 16 1.81 13.10 1.54
CA LEU A 16 2.99 13.11 2.43
C LEU A 16 4.20 12.41 1.81
N GLY A 17 4.00 11.49 0.87
CA GLY A 17 5.09 10.84 0.13
C GLY A 17 5.91 11.81 -0.73
N CYS A 18 5.32 12.95 -1.13
CA CYS A 18 6.00 14.00 -1.87
C CYS A 18 6.86 14.92 -0.98
N VAL A 19 6.72 14.82 0.35
CA VAL A 19 7.41 15.71 1.29
C VAL A 19 8.81 15.15 1.59
N THR A 20 9.80 15.55 0.79
CA THR A 20 11.20 15.08 0.86
C THR A 20 11.94 15.46 2.15
N SER A 21 11.35 16.30 3.00
CA SER A 21 11.92 16.75 4.27
C SER A 21 11.50 15.91 5.48
N LEU A 22 10.60 14.94 5.32
CA LEU A 22 10.20 14.05 6.41
C LEU A 22 11.25 12.95 6.65
N GLN A 23 12.16 13.23 7.59
CA GLN A 23 13.21 12.29 8.01
C GLN A 23 12.75 11.29 9.08
N MET A 24 11.65 11.58 9.78
CA MET A 24 11.08 10.72 10.82
C MET A 24 9.57 10.81 10.79
N VAL A 25 8.91 9.66 10.78
CA VAL A 25 7.46 9.51 10.98
C VAL A 25 7.30 8.58 12.18
N HIS A 26 6.82 9.11 13.31
CA HIS A 26 6.61 8.32 14.51
C HIS A 26 5.11 7.98 14.63
N VAL A 27 4.82 6.70 14.43
CA VAL A 27 3.49 6.09 14.53
C VAL A 27 3.56 5.10 15.68
N ASP A 28 2.73 5.28 16.71
CA ASP A 28 2.56 4.30 17.79
C ASP A 28 1.92 3.03 17.21
N PRO A 29 2.62 1.88 17.19
CA PRO A 29 2.07 0.64 16.64
C PRO A 29 1.02 -0.01 17.54
N GLU A 30 0.89 0.38 18.81
CA GLU A 30 -0.09 -0.18 19.75
C GLU A 30 -1.39 0.65 19.82
N ASN A 31 -1.35 1.92 19.38
CA ASN A 31 -2.47 2.85 19.56
C ASN A 31 -2.94 3.57 18.29
N ASN A 32 -2.46 3.17 17.10
CA ASN A 32 -2.96 3.71 15.85
C ASN A 32 -3.83 2.68 15.12
N HIS A 33 -5.10 3.04 14.90
CA HIS A 33 -6.04 2.30 14.07
C HIS A 33 -5.75 2.46 12.57
N LEU A 34 -4.48 2.71 12.23
CA LEU A 34 -4.01 2.99 10.89
C LEU A 34 -4.19 1.74 10.03
N ARG A 35 -5.04 1.86 9.01
CA ARG A 35 -5.21 0.83 7.98
C ARG A 35 -4.29 1.08 6.78
N SER A 36 -3.79 2.31 6.63
CA SER A 36 -2.84 2.72 5.60
C SER A 36 -1.86 3.78 6.13
N PRO A 37 -0.53 3.59 5.98
CA PRO A 37 0.13 2.42 5.39
C PRO A 37 -0.11 1.12 6.19
N PRO A 38 0.02 -0.07 5.57
CA PRO A 38 -0.01 -1.36 6.26
C PRO A 38 0.97 -1.42 7.44
N ALA A 39 0.62 -2.17 8.49
CA ALA A 39 1.42 -2.26 9.70
C ALA A 39 2.85 -2.78 9.46
N GLU A 40 3.03 -3.60 8.42
CA GLU A 40 4.34 -4.10 7.98
C GLU A 40 5.23 -2.94 7.53
N ILE A 41 4.71 -2.04 6.69
CA ILE A 41 5.43 -0.86 6.21
C ILE A 41 5.75 0.08 7.37
N VAL A 42 4.81 0.25 8.30
CA VAL A 42 5.03 1.07 9.50
C VAL A 42 6.16 0.53 10.36
N LYS A 43 6.27 -0.81 10.50
CA LYS A 43 7.34 -1.47 11.26
C LYS A 43 8.72 -1.33 10.61
N GLU A 44 8.78 -1.31 9.27
CA GLU A 44 10.02 -1.05 8.53
C GLU A 44 10.54 0.40 8.73
N GLY A 45 9.64 1.31 9.11
CA GLY A 45 9.97 2.65 9.59
C GLY A 45 9.67 3.77 8.59
N ALA A 46 10.16 4.97 8.91
CA ALA A 46 9.76 6.19 8.22
C ALA A 46 10.06 6.19 6.71
N ALA A 47 11.19 5.61 6.30
CA ALA A 47 11.58 5.54 4.89
C ALA A 47 10.58 4.71 4.06
N ALA A 48 10.21 3.54 4.55
CA ALA A 48 9.24 2.66 3.90
C ALA A 48 7.84 3.30 3.84
N ILE A 49 7.43 3.99 4.91
CA ILE A 49 6.18 4.76 4.93
C ILE A 49 6.17 5.81 3.82
N VAL A 50 7.23 6.61 3.70
CA VAL A 50 7.32 7.67 2.68
C VAL A 50 7.35 7.08 1.28
N GLU A 51 8.10 6.00 1.06
CA GLU A 51 8.16 5.29 -0.22
C GLU A 51 6.77 4.76 -0.64
N TYR A 52 6.06 4.11 0.27
CA TYR A 52 4.71 3.62 0.03
C TYR A 52 3.72 4.76 -0.30
N LEU A 53 3.72 5.83 0.51
CA LEU A 53 2.81 6.96 0.28
C LEU A 53 3.11 7.66 -1.05
N LYS A 54 4.39 7.76 -1.42
CA LYS A 54 4.81 8.33 -2.69
C LYS A 54 4.28 7.49 -3.85
N GLU A 55 4.42 6.17 -3.78
CA GLU A 55 3.90 5.26 -4.78
C GLU A 55 2.37 5.38 -4.90
N MET A 56 1.64 5.38 -3.77
CA MET A 56 0.18 5.54 -3.78
C MET A 56 -0.25 6.87 -4.40
N TYR A 57 0.54 7.93 -4.23
CA TYR A 57 0.29 9.23 -4.84
C TYR A 57 0.55 9.20 -6.36
N GLU A 58 1.70 8.68 -6.78
CA GLU A 58 2.07 8.58 -8.19
C GLU A 58 1.12 7.66 -8.96
N ALA A 59 0.73 6.54 -8.38
CA ALA A 59 -0.21 5.58 -8.96
C ALA A 59 -1.60 6.19 -9.26
N ARG A 60 -2.05 7.17 -8.46
CA ARG A 60 -3.29 7.90 -8.75
C ARG A 60 -3.20 8.76 -10.01
N MET A 61 -2.01 9.21 -10.38
CA MET A 61 -1.77 10.05 -11.55
C MET A 61 -1.38 9.23 -12.78
N SER A 62 -0.52 8.22 -12.62
CA SER A 62 -0.01 7.36 -13.69
C SER A 62 -0.98 6.25 -14.10
N ARG A 63 -1.88 5.84 -13.19
CA ARG A 63 -2.72 4.63 -13.29
C ARG A 63 -1.91 3.32 -13.30
N GLU A 64 -0.65 3.39 -12.89
CA GLU A 64 0.25 2.26 -12.73
C GLU A 64 0.78 2.27 -11.30
N CYS A 65 0.69 1.15 -10.60
CA CYS A 65 1.09 1.03 -9.20
C CYS A 65 2.14 -0.07 -9.04
N ASP A 66 3.31 0.29 -8.52
CA ASP A 66 4.40 -0.63 -8.19
C ASP A 66 4.72 -0.65 -6.69
N ILE A 67 4.14 -1.63 -6.01
CA ILE A 67 4.39 -1.91 -4.59
C ILE A 67 5.16 -3.21 -4.41
N ALA A 68 6.01 -3.56 -5.36
CA ALA A 68 6.89 -4.71 -5.25
C ALA A 68 7.89 -4.52 -4.10
N ARG A 69 8.34 -5.63 -3.49
CA ARG A 69 9.42 -5.63 -2.49
C ARG A 69 9.13 -4.81 -1.22
N MET A 70 7.86 -4.61 -0.86
CA MET A 70 7.44 -3.82 0.31
C MET A 70 7.11 -4.68 1.55
N GLY A 71 7.39 -5.99 1.52
CA GLY A 71 7.14 -6.89 2.64
C GLY A 71 5.65 -7.10 2.97
N LEU A 72 4.77 -6.85 2.01
CA LEU A 72 3.31 -6.88 2.22
C LEU A 72 2.81 -8.28 2.54
N LEU A 73 2.07 -8.44 3.65
CA LEU A 73 1.38 -9.70 3.99
C LEU A 73 0.04 -9.87 3.26
N GLY A 74 -0.52 -8.77 2.76
CA GLY A 74 -1.79 -8.71 2.04
C GLY A 74 -1.81 -7.50 1.11
N LEU A 75 -2.65 -7.54 0.07
CA LEU A 75 -2.81 -6.37 -0.80
C LEU A 75 -3.56 -5.25 -0.06
N PRO A 76 -3.05 -4.01 -0.02
CA PRO A 76 -3.74 -2.90 0.62
C PRO A 76 -5.03 -2.55 -0.12
N ASN A 77 -6.15 -2.43 0.61
CA ASN A 77 -7.46 -2.13 0.00
C ASN A 77 -7.48 -0.81 -0.76
N GLU A 78 -6.61 0.14 -0.42
CA GLU A 78 -6.55 1.44 -1.10
C GLU A 78 -6.01 1.36 -2.52
N VAL A 79 -5.20 0.35 -2.86
CA VAL A 79 -4.79 0.07 -4.23
C VAL A 79 -6.02 -0.23 -5.08
N CYS A 80 -6.97 -1.00 -4.53
CA CYS A 80 -8.25 -1.30 -5.18
C CYS A 80 -9.16 -0.07 -5.35
N ASN A 81 -8.87 1.04 -4.65
CA ASN A 81 -9.62 2.29 -4.78
C ASN A 81 -9.02 3.24 -5.84
N ILE A 82 -7.87 2.90 -6.44
CA ILE A 82 -7.25 3.70 -7.51
C ILE A 82 -8.07 3.51 -8.79
N LYS A 83 -8.90 4.50 -9.10
CA LYS A 83 -9.81 4.44 -10.25
C LYS A 83 -9.02 4.39 -11.56
N GLY A 84 -9.34 3.40 -12.39
CA GLY A 84 -8.76 3.25 -13.70
C GLY A 84 -7.34 2.68 -13.70
N LEU A 85 -6.86 2.09 -12.60
CA LEU A 85 -5.56 1.42 -12.54
C LEU A 85 -5.47 0.36 -13.67
N THR A 86 -4.43 0.46 -14.50
CA THR A 86 -4.19 -0.43 -15.64
C THR A 86 -3.09 -1.43 -15.37
N LYS A 87 -2.09 -1.07 -14.57
CA LYS A 87 -0.98 -1.95 -14.19
C LYS A 87 -0.80 -1.99 -12.69
N LEU A 88 -0.64 -3.19 -12.14
CA LEU A 88 -0.37 -3.41 -10.73
C LEU A 88 0.75 -4.43 -10.56
N ASN A 89 1.86 -3.99 -9.98
CA ASN A 89 2.98 -4.84 -9.58
C ASN A 89 3.00 -5.00 -8.05
N VAL A 90 2.86 -6.23 -7.58
CA VAL A 90 2.91 -6.62 -6.17
C VAL A 90 3.95 -7.73 -5.96
N SER A 91 4.90 -7.87 -6.89
CA SER A 91 5.88 -8.95 -6.87
C SER A 91 6.83 -8.88 -5.67
N ASP A 92 7.43 -10.01 -5.32
CA ASP A 92 8.43 -10.11 -4.24
C ASP A 92 7.89 -9.59 -2.90
N ASN A 93 6.70 -10.06 -2.54
CA ASN A 93 6.02 -9.75 -1.28
C ASN A 93 5.64 -11.06 -0.57
N LEU A 94 4.90 -10.95 0.53
CA LEU A 94 4.46 -12.08 1.35
C LEU A 94 2.94 -12.25 1.29
N VAL A 95 2.31 -11.80 0.20
CA VAL A 95 0.84 -11.78 0.06
C VAL A 95 0.32 -13.20 0.03
N LYS A 96 -0.55 -13.52 0.98
CA LYS A 96 -1.19 -14.85 1.09
C LYS A 96 -2.56 -14.91 0.42
N MET A 97 -3.24 -13.76 0.37
CA MET A 97 -4.61 -13.64 -0.11
C MET A 97 -4.77 -12.34 -0.87
N ILE A 98 -5.55 -12.40 -1.95
CA ILE A 98 -5.98 -11.24 -2.72
C ILE A 98 -7.39 -10.84 -2.23
N PRO A 99 -7.64 -9.55 -1.90
CA PRO A 99 -8.94 -9.11 -1.41
C PRO A 99 -9.99 -9.14 -2.52
N LEU A 100 -11.25 -9.43 -2.15
CA LEU A 100 -12.40 -9.37 -3.08
C LEU A 100 -12.58 -7.98 -3.71
N SER A 101 -12.12 -6.94 -3.03
CA SER A 101 -12.10 -5.57 -3.55
C SER A 101 -11.29 -5.44 -4.84
N MET A 102 -10.38 -6.38 -5.19
CA MET A 102 -9.67 -6.34 -6.48
C MET A 102 -10.62 -6.33 -7.69
N ARG A 103 -11.86 -6.83 -7.54
CA ARG A 103 -12.89 -6.76 -8.60
C ARG A 103 -13.26 -5.32 -9.02
N SER A 104 -12.97 -4.31 -8.20
CA SER A 104 -13.22 -2.90 -8.57
C SER A 104 -12.23 -2.38 -9.61
N LEU A 105 -11.10 -3.07 -9.82
CA LEU A 105 -10.07 -2.70 -10.78
C LEU A 105 -10.45 -3.14 -12.20
N SER A 106 -11.57 -2.62 -12.72
CA SER A 106 -12.15 -3.03 -14.01
C SER A 106 -11.25 -2.75 -15.23
N GLU A 107 -10.33 -1.80 -15.10
CA GLU A 107 -9.43 -1.37 -16.16
C GLU A 107 -8.05 -2.07 -16.10
N LEU A 108 -7.85 -2.99 -15.14
CA LEU A 108 -6.55 -3.63 -14.92
C LEU A 108 -6.22 -4.57 -16.07
N THR A 109 -5.16 -4.27 -16.81
CA THR A 109 -4.66 -5.06 -17.94
C THR A 109 -3.43 -5.88 -17.59
N GLU A 110 -2.66 -5.46 -16.58
CA GLU A 110 -1.43 -6.12 -16.16
C GLU A 110 -1.41 -6.27 -14.64
N LEU A 111 -1.25 -7.50 -14.16
CA LEU A 111 -1.14 -7.84 -12.74
C LEU A 111 0.06 -8.75 -12.52
N ASN A 112 1.07 -8.26 -11.81
CA ASN A 112 2.22 -9.07 -11.42
C ASN A 112 2.13 -9.45 -9.93
N LEU A 113 1.97 -10.75 -9.67
CA LEU A 113 1.94 -11.37 -8.35
C LEU A 113 3.10 -12.36 -8.15
N SER A 114 4.16 -12.29 -8.96
CA SER A 114 5.31 -13.20 -8.83
C SER A 114 5.92 -13.13 -7.43
N ASP A 115 6.58 -14.21 -7.00
CA ASP A 115 7.34 -14.23 -5.75
C ASP A 115 6.52 -13.83 -4.51
N ASN A 116 5.27 -14.29 -4.46
CA ASN A 116 4.36 -14.16 -3.31
C ASN A 116 4.08 -15.52 -2.64
N ARG A 117 3.21 -15.53 -1.62
CA ARG A 117 2.84 -16.73 -0.86
C ARG A 117 1.35 -17.07 -0.99
N LEU A 118 0.79 -16.86 -2.18
CA LEU A 118 -0.63 -17.05 -2.46
C LEU A 118 -1.04 -18.50 -2.24
N LEU A 119 -1.97 -18.72 -1.32
CA LEU A 119 -2.53 -20.04 -1.04
C LEU A 119 -3.74 -20.35 -1.94
N VAL A 120 -4.49 -19.30 -2.29
CA VAL A 120 -5.72 -19.39 -3.06
C VAL A 120 -5.79 -18.19 -3.99
N MET A 121 -6.04 -18.46 -5.27
CA MET A 121 -6.42 -17.40 -6.23
C MET A 121 -7.87 -17.02 -5.99
N PRO A 122 -8.22 -15.71 -5.95
CA PRO A 122 -9.60 -15.29 -5.78
C PRO A 122 -10.43 -15.79 -6.98
N PRO A 123 -11.68 -16.24 -6.76
CA PRO A 123 -12.46 -16.93 -7.79
C PRO A 123 -12.90 -16.07 -8.98
N VAL A 124 -12.56 -14.78 -9.02
CA VAL A 124 -13.08 -13.81 -10.02
C VAL A 124 -12.07 -12.68 -10.27
N ILE A 125 -10.81 -13.01 -10.56
CA ILE A 125 -10.01 -12.18 -11.48
C ILE A 125 -10.44 -12.55 -12.89
#